data_AF-A0A534XXA9-F1
#
_entry.id   AF-A0A534XXA9-F1
#
_cell.length_a   1.000
_cell.length_b   1.000
_cell.length_c   1.000
_cell.angle_alpha   90.00
_cell.angle_beta   90.00
_cell.angle_gamma   90.00
#
_symmetry.space_group_name_H-M   'P 1'
#
loop_
_entity.id
_entity.type
_entity.pdbx_description
1 polymer ?
#
loop_
_entity_poly.entity_id
_entity_poly.type
_entity_poly.pdbx_seq_one_letter_code
_entity_poly.pdbx_strand_id
1 'polypeptide(L)'
;MLRISLNLNEPTMILCICKAVSEREIDAAVRSGASTLAAVGERCSGAGTDCGMCHEAIEERLEGSCASCPRVRDCHATPPALASAAL
;
A
#
# COMPACT_ATOMS: atom_id res chain seq x y z
N MET A 1 26.20 18.12 22.60
CA MET A 1 25.24 19.24 22.76
C MET A 1 24.74 19.66 21.38
N LEU A 2 23.72 18.99 20.86
CA LEU A 2 22.95 19.53 19.74
C LEU A 2 21.54 18.92 19.80
N ARG A 3 20.58 19.68 20.34
CA ARG A 3 19.16 19.36 20.23
C ARG A 3 18.69 19.92 18.89
N ILE A 4 18.82 19.14 17.82
CA ILE A 4 18.18 19.49 16.56
C ILE A 4 16.70 19.16 16.73
N SER A 5 15.89 20.18 17.02
CA SER A 5 14.44 20.11 16.83
C SER A 5 14.16 20.09 15.33
N LEU A 6 14.09 18.90 14.73
CA LEU A 6 13.57 18.74 13.37
C LEU A 6 12.05 18.87 13.45
N ASN A 7 11.53 20.02 13.03
CA ASN A 7 10.10 20.24 12.86
C ASN A 7 9.69 19.62 11.52
N LEU A 8 9.18 18.38 11.58
CA LEU A 8 8.78 17.55 10.45
C LEU A 8 7.41 17.97 9.89
N ASN A 9 7.30 19.19 9.36
CA ASN A 9 6.20 19.54 8.47
C ASN A 9 6.45 18.94 7.08
N GLU A 10 6.62 17.62 7.03
CA GLU A 10 6.53 16.89 5.77
C GLU A 10 5.05 16.88 5.39
N PRO A 11 4.65 17.26 4.17
CA PRO A 11 3.25 17.22 3.76
C PRO A 11 2.75 15.77 3.81
N THR A 12 1.79 15.48 4.70
CA THR A 12 1.04 14.22 4.69
C THR A 12 -0.16 14.40 3.80
N MET A 13 -0.22 13.75 2.64
CA MET A 13 -1.46 13.69 1.88
C MET A 13 -2.41 12.64 2.46
N ILE A 14 -3.69 12.98 2.56
CA ILE A 14 -4.73 11.99 2.88
C ILE A 14 -5.02 11.19 1.62
N LEU A 15 -4.79 9.88 1.67
CA LEU A 15 -5.16 8.96 0.59
C LEU A 15 -6.60 8.49 0.72
N CYS A 16 -7.04 8.15 1.93
CA CYS A 16 -8.43 7.74 2.18
C CYS A 16 -9.17 8.81 2.99
N ILE A 17 -9.99 9.61 2.31
CA ILE A 17 -10.77 10.68 2.97
C ILE A 17 -11.86 10.14 3.91
N CYS A 18 -12.47 8.99 3.59
CA CYS A 18 -13.55 8.42 4.39
C CYS A 18 -13.09 8.01 5.79
N LYS A 19 -11.84 7.53 5.91
CA LYS A 19 -11.22 7.08 7.17
C LYS A 19 -10.14 8.02 7.69
N ALA A 20 -9.92 9.15 7.00
CA ALA A 20 -8.85 10.10 7.28
C ALA A 20 -7.45 9.45 7.39
N VAL A 21 -7.13 8.54 6.47
CA VAL A 21 -5.85 7.81 6.46
C VAL A 21 -4.88 8.47 5.48
N SER A 22 -3.70 8.78 5.98
CA SER A 22 -2.61 9.39 5.24
C SER A 22 -1.82 8.38 4.40
N GLU A 23 -1.12 8.89 3.39
CA GLU A 23 -0.17 8.08 2.63
C GLU A 23 0.87 7.38 3.51
N ARG A 24 1.31 8.03 4.60
CA ARG A 24 2.35 7.50 5.47
C ARG A 24 1.88 6.29 6.25
N GLU A 25 0.61 6.30 6.68
CA GLU A 25 -0.01 5.16 7.34
C GLU A 25 -0.13 3.98 6.38
N ILE A 26 -0.55 4.24 5.13
CA ILE A 26 -0.59 3.21 4.08
C ILE A 26 0.82 2.68 3.83
N ASP A 27 1.82 3.52 3.61
CA ASP A 27 3.20 3.08 3.37
C ASP A 27 3.80 2.31 4.55
N ALA A 28 3.47 2.71 5.78
CA ALA A 28 3.86 1.97 6.97
C ALA A 28 3.22 0.58 6.99
N ALA A 29 1.93 0.47 6.63
CA ALA A 29 1.27 -0.82 6.51
C ALA A 29 1.89 -1.69 5.40
N VAL A 30 2.18 -1.12 4.22
CA VAL A 30 2.85 -1.83 3.13
C VAL A 30 4.23 -2.34 3.57
N ARG A 31 5.07 -1.48 4.17
CA ARG A 31 6.38 -1.89 4.72
C ARG A 31 6.27 -2.94 5.82
N SER A 32 5.16 -2.98 6.56
CA SER A 32 4.89 -4.01 7.57
C SER A 32 4.38 -5.33 6.97
N GLY A 33 4.25 -5.42 5.64
CA GLY A 33 3.87 -6.62 4.92
C GLY A 33 2.41 -6.67 4.45
N ALA A 34 1.68 -5.56 4.45
CA ALA A 34 0.38 -5.51 3.78
C ALA A 34 0.60 -5.67 2.26
N SER A 35 -0.08 -6.65 1.66
CA SER A 35 0.03 -6.96 0.22
C SER A 35 -1.32 -6.91 -0.52
N THR A 36 -2.40 -6.56 0.18
CA THR A 36 -3.75 -6.46 -0.39
C THR A 36 -4.50 -5.27 0.20
N LEU A 37 -5.51 -4.76 -0.52
CA LEU A 37 -6.41 -3.71 -0.02
C LEU A 37 -7.06 -4.09 1.31
N ALA A 38 -7.48 -5.35 1.46
CA ALA A 38 -8.05 -5.86 2.70
C ALA A 38 -7.04 -5.80 3.87
N ALA A 39 -5.80 -6.26 3.64
CA ALA A 39 -4.74 -6.21 4.64
C ALA A 39 -4.38 -4.78 5.05
N VAL A 40 -4.45 -3.83 4.11
CA VAL A 40 -4.31 -2.39 4.38
C VAL A 40 -5.48 -1.89 5.22
N GLY A 41 -6.72 -2.22 4.86
CA GLY A 41 -7.90 -1.84 5.64
C GLY A 41 -7.86 -2.33 7.09
N GLU A 42 -7.42 -3.56 7.31
CA GLU A 42 -7.21 -4.14 8.65
C GLU A 42 -6.17 -3.36 9.48
N ARG A 43 -5.13 -2.84 8.84
CA ARG A 43 -4.00 -2.15 9.51
C ARG A 43 -4.21 -0.64 9.62
N CYS A 44 -5.05 -0.05 8.78
CA CYS A 44 -5.20 1.39 8.63
C CYS A 44 -6.67 1.81 8.80
N SER A 45 -7.25 1.61 9.99
CA SER A 45 -8.58 2.17 10.36
C SER A 45 -9.71 1.93 9.34
N GLY A 46 -9.66 0.82 8.57
CA GLY A 46 -10.63 0.52 7.51
C GLY A 46 -10.39 1.26 6.19
N ALA A 47 -9.17 1.69 5.88
CA ALA A 47 -8.85 2.29 4.59
C ALA A 47 -9.32 1.40 3.42
N GLY A 48 -9.99 2.01 2.44
CA GLY A 48 -10.51 1.28 1.29
C GLY A 48 -11.81 0.49 1.53
N THR A 49 -12.48 0.59 2.68
CA THR A 49 -13.73 -0.17 2.92
C THR A 49 -15.01 0.61 2.61
N ASP A 50 -14.92 1.86 2.16
CA ASP A 50 -16.08 2.74 1.91
C ASP A 50 -16.26 3.05 0.40
N CYS A 51 -15.91 4.28 -0.05
CA CYS A 51 -16.22 4.74 -1.40
C CYS A 51 -15.31 4.17 -2.51
N GLY A 52 -14.19 3.55 -2.15
CA GLY A 52 -13.23 2.97 -3.09
C GLY A 52 -12.31 3.95 -3.82
N MET A 53 -12.46 5.27 -3.66
CA MET A 53 -11.67 6.24 -4.45
C MET A 53 -10.16 6.21 -4.20
N CYS A 54 -9.75 5.63 -3.06
CA CYS A 54 -8.35 5.46 -2.68
C CYS A 54 -7.73 4.14 -3.19
N HIS A 55 -8.52 3.24 -3.81
CA HIS A 55 -8.06 1.89 -4.16
C HIS A 55 -6.88 1.92 -5.13
N GLU A 56 -7.01 2.61 -6.26
CA GLU A 56 -5.95 2.71 -7.28
C GLU A 56 -4.63 3.22 -6.68
N ALA A 57 -4.69 4.27 -5.87
CA ALA A 57 -3.51 4.84 -5.22
C ALA A 57 -2.89 3.92 -4.14
N ILE A 58 -3.70 3.07 -3.49
CA ILE A 58 -3.19 2.06 -2.55
C ILE A 58 -2.58 0.89 -3.33
N GLU A 59 -3.21 0.44 -4.41
CA GLU A 59 -2.74 -0.64 -5.27
C GLU A 59 -1.39 -0.31 -5.89
N GLU A 60 -1.20 0.90 -6.42
CA GLU A 60 0.09 1.38 -6.94
C GLU A 60 1.22 1.25 -5.89
N ARG A 61 0.92 1.54 -4.62
CA ARG A 61 1.89 1.42 -3.50
C ARG A 61 2.17 -0.04 -3.14
N LEU A 62 1.17 -0.90 -3.21
CA LEU A 62 1.32 -2.34 -2.99
C LEU A 62 2.17 -2.98 -4.11
N GLU A 63 1.94 -2.57 -5.36
CA GLU A 63 2.72 -3.01 -6.53
C GLU A 63 4.17 -2.51 -6.49
N GLY A 64 4.36 -1.24 -6.14
CA GLY A 64 5.68 -0.61 -6.01
C GLY A 64 6.56 -1.21 -4.91
N SER A 65 5.97 -1.85 -3.89
CA SER A 65 6.72 -2.50 -2.80
C SER A 65 7.52 -3.74 -3.24
N CYS A 66 7.36 -4.20 -4.49
CA CYS A 66 8.13 -5.30 -5.07
C CYS A 66 9.53 -4.87 -5.60
N ALA A 67 9.90 -3.59 -5.49
CA ALA A 67 11.16 -3.04 -6.03
C ALA A 67 12.47 -3.57 -5.38
N SER A 68 12.39 -4.46 -4.37
CA SER A 68 13.59 -5.05 -3.74
C SER A 68 14.12 -6.31 -4.46
N CYS A 69 13.45 -6.80 -5.50
CA CYS A 69 13.95 -7.90 -6.33
C CYS A 69 14.88 -7.37 -7.45
N PRO A 70 16.19 -7.73 -7.49
CA PRO A 70 17.15 -7.22 -8.48
C PRO A 70 16.89 -7.64 -9.95
N ARG A 71 15.82 -8.38 -10.23
CA ARG A 71 15.53 -9.00 -11.53
C ARG A 71 14.11 -8.68 -12.02
N VAL A 72 13.80 -7.39 -12.15
CA VAL A 72 12.53 -6.82 -12.63
C VAL A 72 12.08 -7.26 -14.04
N ARG A 73 12.73 -8.24 -14.66
CA ARG A 73 12.32 -8.83 -15.95
C ARG A 73 11.48 -10.11 -15.81
N ASP A 74 11.41 -10.72 -14.62
CA ASP A 74 10.74 -12.02 -14.44
C ASP A 74 9.67 -12.02 -13.33
N CYS A 75 9.28 -10.87 -12.79
CA CYS A 75 8.20 -10.78 -11.81
C CYS A 75 6.84 -10.66 -12.51
N HIS A 76 6.40 -11.75 -13.14
CA HIS A 76 4.99 -11.97 -13.44
C HIS A 76 4.22 -12.09 -12.13
N ALA A 77 3.74 -10.97 -11.58
CA ALA A 77 2.64 -10.98 -10.63
C ALA A 77 1.32 -11.21 -11.40
N THR A 78 1.16 -12.41 -11.98
CA THR A 78 -0.15 -12.91 -12.38
C THR A 78 -0.48 -14.10 -11.48
N PRO A 79 -1.53 -14.05 -10.64
CA PRO A 79 -1.94 -15.21 -9.86
C PRO A 79 -2.40 -16.34 -10.81
N PRO A 80 -2.14 -17.63 -10.52
CA PRO A 80 -2.67 -18.72 -11.31
C PRO A 80 -4.17 -18.90 -11.01
N ALA A 81 -5.01 -18.06 -11.61
CA ALA A 81 -6.47 -18.21 -11.55
C ALA A 81 -7.06 -18.96 -12.76
N LEU A 82 -6.26 -19.55 -13.66
CA LEU A 82 -6.76 -20.20 -14.89
C LEU A 82 -6.11 -21.54 -15.27
N ALA A 83 -5.54 -22.29 -14.31
CA ALA A 83 -5.03 -23.65 -14.55
C ALA A 83 -6.02 -24.74 -14.11
N SER A 84 -7.32 -24.58 -14.36
CA SER A 84 -8.31 -25.63 -14.05
C SER A 84 -9.49 -25.62 -15.04
N ALA A 85 -9.22 -25.94 -16.31
CA ALA A 85 -10.23 -26.43 -17.25
C ALA A 85 -9.54 -27.10 -18.46
N ALA A 86 -9.09 -28.33 -18.28
CA ALA A 86 -8.85 -29.26 -19.38
C ALA A 86 -9.34 -30.64 -18.92
N LEU A 87 -10.60 -30.93 -19.26
CA LEU A 87 -11.17 -32.28 -19.35
C LEU A 87 -11.64 -32.45 -20.79
#